data_AF-A0A0F9WLX0-F1
#
_entry.id   AF-A0A0F9WLX0-F1
#
_cell.length_a   1.000
_cell.length_b   1.000
_cell.length_c   1.000
_cell.angle_alpha   90.00
_cell.angle_beta   90.00
_cell.angle_gamma   90.00
#
_symmetry.space_group_name_H-M   'P 1'
#
loop_
_entity.id
_entity.type
_entity.pdbx_description
1 polymer ?
#
loop_
_entity_poly.entity_id
_entity_poly.type
_entity_poly.pdbx_seq_one_letter_code
_entity_poly.pdbx_strand_id
1 'polypeptide(L)'
;MSDYHVLGVSDNGQVVQVVFHIVVPSGNNFVGKAYSQAIVEDDSVSKISVVPGLGTSNPTEVTALAAGTLVERSFSFKVDAGLSNAAKRDRLDVEFREMEAQVRAAIPRKYNFWGFERTVP
;
A
#
# COMPACT_ATOMS: atom_id res chain seq x y z
N MET A 1 -6.62 2.85 11.92
CA MET A 1 -5.87 3.00 10.67
C MET A 1 -6.86 2.74 9.56
N SER A 2 -6.96 3.61 8.58
CA SER A 2 -7.88 3.45 7.44
C SER A 2 -7.25 2.52 6.41
N ASP A 3 -8.04 1.57 5.90
CA ASP A 3 -7.61 0.65 4.84
C ASP A 3 -7.35 1.39 3.51
N TYR A 4 -8.08 2.48 3.28
CA TYR A 4 -7.88 3.34 2.11
C TYR A 4 -8.35 4.78 2.32
N HIS A 5 -7.83 5.67 1.49
CA HIS A 5 -8.26 7.07 1.37
C HIS A 5 -8.74 7.36 -0.04
N VAL A 6 -9.80 8.16 -0.18
CA VAL A 6 -10.26 8.69 -1.47
C VAL A 6 -9.56 10.01 -1.72
N LEU A 7 -8.78 10.11 -2.80
CA LEU A 7 -8.09 11.33 -3.20
C LEU A 7 -8.99 12.28 -3.98
N GLY A 8 -9.92 11.72 -4.76
CA GLY A 8 -10.81 12.48 -5.60
C GLY A 8 -11.76 11.60 -6.40
N VAL A 9 -12.75 12.24 -6.99
CA VAL A 9 -13.70 11.61 -7.90
C VAL A 9 -13.74 12.47 -9.16
N SER A 10 -13.76 11.84 -10.34
CA SER A 10 -13.91 12.56 -11.61
C SER A 10 -15.25 13.30 -11.66
N ASP A 11 -15.32 14.35 -12.48
CA ASP A 11 -16.52 15.21 -12.59
C ASP A 11 -17.80 14.43 -12.96
N ASN A 12 -17.66 13.36 -13.75
CA ASN A 12 -18.77 12.49 -14.13
C ASN A 12 -19.11 11.41 -13.08
N GLY A 13 -18.41 11.38 -11.95
CA GLY A 13 -18.63 10.42 -10.86
C GLY A 13 -18.23 8.98 -11.17
N GLN A 14 -17.56 8.73 -12.30
CA GLN A 14 -17.26 7.38 -12.81
C GLN A 14 -15.88 6.87 -12.44
N VAL A 15 -14.97 7.72 -12.00
CA VAL A 15 -13.61 7.33 -11.59
C VAL A 15 -13.35 7.85 -10.20
N VAL A 16 -13.02 6.94 -9.29
CA VAL A 16 -12.57 7.27 -7.94
C VAL A 16 -11.08 7.02 -7.87
N GLN A 17 -10.32 8.03 -7.49
CA GLN A 17 -8.90 7.89 -7.18
C GLN A 17 -8.76 7.53 -5.71
N VAL A 18 -8.13 6.40 -5.44
CA VAL A 18 -7.95 5.86 -4.08
C VAL A 18 -6.50 5.54 -3.81
N VAL A 19 -6.13 5.59 -2.54
CA VAL A 19 -4.85 5.09 -2.02
C VAL A 19 -5.16 4.00 -1.03
N PHE A 20 -4.62 2.80 -1.27
CA PHE A 20 -4.74 1.67 -0.38
C PHE A 20 -3.53 1.59 0.54
N HIS A 21 -3.81 1.32 1.81
CA HIS A 21 -2.84 1.06 2.86
C HIS A 21 -2.74 -0.44 3.08
N ILE A 22 -1.60 -1.01 2.68
CA ILE A 22 -1.41 -2.46 2.73
C ILE A 22 -0.36 -2.78 3.78
N VAL A 23 -0.75 -3.60 4.76
CA VAL A 23 0.15 -4.07 5.81
C VAL A 23 1.20 -4.98 5.20
N VAL A 24 2.47 -4.68 5.51
CA VAL A 24 3.59 -5.51 5.11
C VAL A 24 3.55 -6.81 5.92
N PRO A 25 3.64 -7.99 5.27
CA PRO A 25 3.61 -9.25 5.99
C PRO A 25 4.81 -9.32 6.95
N SER A 26 4.56 -9.81 8.17
CA SER A 26 5.63 -10.15 9.10
C SER A 26 6.50 -11.26 8.51
N GLY A 27 7.81 -11.13 8.67
CA GLY A 27 8.75 -12.15 8.21
C GLY A 27 10.12 -11.57 7.91
N ASN A 28 11.07 -12.47 7.75
CA ASN A 28 12.43 -12.15 7.38
C ASN A 28 12.77 -12.78 6.03
N ASN A 29 13.66 -12.12 5.30
CA ASN A 29 14.27 -12.69 4.11
C ASN A 29 15.36 -13.72 4.47
N PHE A 30 16.04 -14.29 3.47
CA PHE A 30 16.99 -15.39 3.74
C PHE A 30 18.28 -14.95 4.48
N VAL A 31 18.59 -13.66 4.56
CA VAL A 31 19.70 -13.15 5.38
C VAL A 31 19.25 -12.72 6.78
N GLY A 32 18.00 -13.04 7.16
CA GLY A 32 17.44 -12.72 8.47
C GLY A 32 16.97 -11.28 8.63
N LYS A 33 16.98 -10.46 7.57
CA LYS A 33 16.48 -9.08 7.59
C LYS A 33 14.95 -9.05 7.48
N ALA A 34 14.29 -8.26 8.32
CA ALA A 34 12.83 -8.11 8.25
C ALA A 34 12.40 -7.45 6.94
N TYR A 35 11.26 -7.85 6.37
CA TYR A 35 10.76 -7.23 5.13
C TYR A 35 10.50 -5.72 5.28
N SER A 36 10.03 -5.28 6.45
CA SER A 36 9.87 -3.86 6.75
C SER A 36 11.18 -3.08 6.67
N GLN A 37 12.27 -3.64 7.21
CA GLN A 37 13.61 -3.05 7.11
C GLN A 37 14.08 -2.98 5.65
N ALA A 38 13.89 -4.05 4.87
CA ALA A 38 14.25 -4.07 3.46
C ALA A 38 13.48 -3.00 2.65
N ILE A 39 12.20 -2.79 2.96
CA ILE A 39 11.37 -1.72 2.35
C ILE A 39 11.87 -0.34 2.74
N VAL A 40 12.26 -0.13 4.01
CA VAL A 40 12.84 1.14 4.48
C VAL A 40 14.18 1.44 3.80
N GLU A 41 14.94 0.43 3.41
CA GLU A 41 16.21 0.60 2.68
C GLU A 41 16.03 0.74 1.15
N ASP A 42 14.86 0.40 0.61
CA ASP A 42 14.59 0.46 -0.83
C ASP A 42 14.15 1.87 -1.24
N ASP A 43 15.07 2.64 -1.81
CA ASP A 43 14.82 4.00 -2.29
C ASP A 43 13.84 4.07 -3.47
N SER A 44 13.53 2.95 -4.12
CA SER A 44 12.48 2.91 -5.15
C SER A 44 11.07 2.95 -4.57
N VAL A 45 10.91 2.72 -3.26
CA VAL A 45 9.62 2.78 -2.59
C VAL A 45 9.42 4.17 -1.99
N SER A 46 8.36 4.86 -2.43
CA SER A 46 7.95 6.12 -1.80
C SER A 46 7.53 5.87 -0.36
N LYS A 47 8.21 6.55 0.58
CA LYS A 47 7.93 6.52 2.03
C LYS A 47 7.07 7.71 2.46
N ILE A 48 6.82 8.65 1.55
CA ILE A 48 5.94 9.80 1.75
C ILE A 48 4.56 9.43 1.22
N SER A 49 3.54 9.68 2.04
CA SER A 49 2.15 9.48 1.65
C SER A 49 1.75 10.43 0.54
N VAL A 50 1.00 9.92 -0.44
CA VAL A 50 0.36 10.74 -1.47
C VAL A 50 -0.97 11.34 -1.01
N VAL A 51 -1.45 10.98 0.19
CA VAL A 51 -2.69 11.51 0.78
C VAL A 51 -2.45 12.92 1.34
N PRO A 52 -3.12 13.97 0.81
CA PRO A 52 -2.90 15.33 1.28
C PRO A 52 -3.22 15.50 2.77
N GLY A 53 -2.30 16.11 3.52
CA GLY A 53 -2.50 16.41 4.94
C GLY A 53 -2.45 15.21 5.89
N LEU A 54 -2.08 14.01 5.41
CA LEU A 54 -2.08 12.79 6.24
C LEU A 54 -1.21 12.93 7.50
N GLY A 55 -0.07 13.61 7.41
CA GLY A 55 0.80 13.84 8.57
C GLY A 55 0.14 14.63 9.70
N THR A 56 -0.87 15.45 9.41
CA THR A 56 -1.62 16.19 10.42
C THR A 56 -2.85 15.42 10.88
N SER A 57 -3.59 14.79 9.96
CA SER A 57 -4.84 14.09 10.28
C SER A 57 -4.62 12.70 10.90
N ASN A 58 -3.52 12.03 10.57
CA ASN A 58 -3.21 10.69 11.03
C ASN A 58 -1.69 10.43 11.11
N PRO A 59 -0.99 10.98 12.12
CA PRO A 59 0.45 10.84 12.27
C PRO A 59 0.92 9.38 12.49
N THR A 60 0.03 8.51 12.99
CA THR A 60 0.32 7.08 13.16
C THR A 60 0.49 6.36 11.82
N GLU A 61 -0.32 6.69 10.81
CA GLU A 61 -0.16 6.14 9.45
C GLU A 61 1.17 6.54 8.83
N VAL A 62 1.56 7.81 8.98
CA VAL A 62 2.87 8.28 8.50
C VAL A 62 4.02 7.56 9.18
N THR A 63 3.91 7.29 10.48
CA THR A 63 4.93 6.51 11.21
C THR A 63 5.01 5.08 10.70
N ALA A 64 3.87 4.45 10.39
CA ALA A 64 3.82 3.08 9.87
C ALA A 64 4.43 2.97 8.45
N LEU A 65 4.19 3.97 7.60
CA LEU A 65 4.82 4.12 6.28
C LEU A 65 6.33 4.31 6.39
N ALA A 66 6.77 5.23 7.27
CA ALA A 66 8.19 5.48 7.51
C ALA A 66 8.93 4.27 8.09
N ALA A 67 8.24 3.44 8.89
CA ALA A 67 8.78 2.19 9.44
C ALA A 67 8.74 1.01 8.45
N GLY A 68 8.19 1.19 7.24
CA GLY A 68 8.03 0.12 6.25
C GLY A 68 7.10 -1.00 6.69
N THR A 69 6.24 -0.76 7.68
CA THR A 69 5.20 -1.71 8.14
C THR A 69 3.90 -1.57 7.35
N LEU A 70 3.77 -0.48 6.61
CA LEU A 70 2.68 -0.17 5.71
C LEU A 70 3.27 0.30 4.37
N VAL A 71 2.60 -0.02 3.27
CA VAL A 71 2.92 0.53 1.95
C VAL A 71 1.66 1.09 1.28
N GLU A 72 1.86 2.12 0.46
CA GLU A 72 0.77 2.72 -0.32
C GLU A 72 0.70 2.16 -1.74
N ARG A 73 -0.54 1.98 -2.22
CA ARG A 73 -0.84 1.76 -3.64
C ARG A 73 -1.95 2.68 -4.10
N SER A 74 -1.61 3.60 -4.99
CA SER A 74 -2.58 4.45 -5.67
C SER A 74 -3.23 3.69 -6.80
N PHE A 75 -4.55 3.81 -6.91
CA PHE A 75 -5.33 3.16 -7.94
C PHE A 75 -6.48 4.07 -8.39
N SER A 76 -6.82 3.99 -9.68
CA SER A 76 -8.00 4.65 -10.23
C SER A 76 -9.05 3.59 -10.52
N PHE A 77 -10.13 3.64 -9.76
CA PHE A 77 -11.21 2.67 -9.80
C PHE A 77 -12.38 3.21 -10.62
N LYS A 78 -12.80 2.46 -11.65
CA LYS A 78 -13.98 2.80 -12.43
C LYS A 78 -15.25 2.30 -11.74
N VAL A 79 -16.10 3.22 -11.33
CA VAL A 79 -17.44 2.99 -10.81
C VAL A 79 -18.49 3.35 -11.83
N ASP A 80 -19.60 2.63 -11.81
CA ASP A 80 -20.81 3.10 -12.47
C ASP A 80 -21.41 4.25 -11.66
N ALA A 81 -21.72 5.36 -12.33
CA ALA A 81 -22.31 6.54 -11.72
C ALA A 81 -23.66 6.23 -11.06
N GLY A 82 -24.42 5.27 -11.59
CA GLY A 82 -25.73 4.85 -11.07
C GLY A 82 -25.69 4.02 -9.79
N LEU A 83 -24.51 3.56 -9.35
CA LEU A 83 -24.40 2.82 -8.08
C LEU A 83 -24.58 3.74 -6.88
N SER A 84 -25.26 3.22 -5.85
CA SER A 84 -25.31 3.88 -4.54
C SER A 84 -23.91 3.96 -3.92
N ASN A 85 -23.71 4.91 -3.01
CA ASN A 85 -22.43 5.03 -2.30
C ASN A 85 -22.07 3.77 -1.52
N ALA A 86 -23.07 3.06 -0.97
CA ALA A 86 -22.85 1.78 -0.31
C ALA A 86 -22.31 0.73 -1.29
N ALA A 87 -22.93 0.57 -2.47
CA ALA A 87 -22.45 -0.38 -3.47
C ALA A 87 -21.06 -0.02 -4.03
N LYS A 88 -20.74 1.28 -4.15
CA LYS A 88 -19.40 1.75 -4.53
C LYS A 88 -18.36 1.36 -3.48
N ARG A 89 -18.67 1.55 -2.19
CA ARG A 89 -17.81 1.13 -1.08
C ARG A 89 -17.61 -0.37 -1.06
N ASP A 90 -18.68 -1.16 -1.14
CA ASP A 90 -18.59 -2.61 -1.07
C ASP A 90 -17.74 -3.17 -2.24
N ARG A 91 -17.78 -2.52 -3.42
CA ARG A 91 -16.90 -2.87 -4.54
C ARG A 91 -15.45 -2.45 -4.31
N LEU A 92 -15.19 -1.27 -3.72
CA LEU A 92 -13.85 -0.87 -3.31
C LEU A 92 -13.25 -1.84 -2.28
N ASP A 93 -14.05 -2.36 -1.34
CA ASP A 93 -13.59 -3.33 -0.34
C ASP A 93 -13.13 -4.64 -0.98
N VAL A 94 -13.79 -5.07 -2.05
CA VAL A 94 -13.37 -6.25 -2.83
C VAL A 94 -12.05 -5.99 -3.53
N GLU A 95 -11.93 -4.88 -4.25
CA GLU A 95 -10.70 -4.47 -4.94
C GLU A 95 -9.53 -4.31 -3.95
N PHE A 96 -9.79 -3.77 -2.76
CA PHE A 96 -8.81 -3.66 -1.69
C PHE A 96 -8.26 -5.03 -1.30
N ARG A 97 -9.13 -6.01 -1.01
CA ARG A 97 -8.71 -7.37 -0.62
C ARG A 97 -7.88 -8.05 -1.70
N GLU A 98 -8.26 -7.89 -2.97
CA GLU A 98 -7.51 -8.45 -4.09
C GLU A 98 -6.12 -7.80 -4.22
N MET A 99 -6.04 -6.47 -4.14
CA MET A 99 -4.77 -5.74 -4.17
C MET A 99 -3.90 -6.08 -2.96
N GLU A 100 -4.48 -6.17 -1.76
CA GLU A 100 -3.78 -6.55 -0.53
C GLU A 100 -3.11 -7.91 -0.69
N ALA A 101 -3.86 -8.92 -1.17
CA ALA A 101 -3.33 -10.25 -1.41
C ALA A 101 -2.17 -10.26 -2.43
N GLN A 102 -2.33 -9.52 -3.53
CA GLN A 102 -1.31 -9.41 -4.57
C GLN A 102 -0.01 -8.76 -4.05
N VAL A 103 -0.13 -7.63 -3.37
CA VAL A 103 1.03 -6.89 -2.83
C VAL A 103 1.72 -7.68 -1.73
N ARG A 104 0.97 -8.28 -0.82
CA ARG A 104 1.54 -9.14 0.24
C ARG A 104 2.29 -10.34 -0.33
N ALA A 105 1.78 -10.95 -1.42
CA ALA A 105 2.50 -12.02 -2.11
C ALA A 105 3.71 -11.53 -2.91
N ALA A 106 3.73 -10.27 -3.35
CA ALA A 106 4.85 -9.68 -4.08
C ALA A 106 6.04 -9.32 -3.17
N ILE A 107 5.79 -8.95 -1.91
CA ILE A 107 6.82 -8.50 -0.97
C ILE A 107 7.92 -9.56 -0.76
N PRO A 108 7.62 -10.82 -0.35
CA PRO A 108 8.65 -11.85 -0.23
C PRO A 108 9.40 -12.09 -1.56
N ARG A 109 8.69 -12.10 -2.69
CA ARG A 109 9.31 -12.31 -4.02
C ARG A 109 10.31 -11.21 -4.35
N LYS A 110 10.02 -9.96 -4.00
CA LYS A 110 10.92 -8.82 -4.24
C LYS A 110 12.10 -8.79 -3.26
N TYR A 111 11.87 -9.08 -1.98
CA TYR A 111 12.85 -8.81 -0.91
C TYR A 111 13.55 -10.05 -0.32
N ASN A 112 13.22 -11.27 -0.77
CA ASN A 112 13.82 -12.51 -0.24
C ASN A 112 15.35 -12.58 -0.35
N PHE A 113 15.92 -11.91 -1.35
CA PHE A 113 17.37 -11.84 -1.56
C PHE A 113 17.96 -10.44 -1.26
N TRP A 114 17.18 -9.55 -0.65
CA TRP A 114 17.66 -8.21 -0.33
C TRP A 114 18.77 -8.26 0.73
N GLY A 115 19.90 -7.60 0.45
CA GLY A 115 21.06 -7.62 1.34
C GLY A 115 21.91 -8.89 1.27
N PHE A 116 21.69 -9.79 0.30
CA PHE A 116 22.72 -10.78 -0.02
C PHE A 116 23.94 -10.07 -0.59
N GLU A 117 25.08 -10.29 0.04
CA GLU A 117 26.37 -9.99 -0.56
C GLU A 117 26.74 -11.14 -1.50
N ARG A 118 27.38 -10.83 -2.63
CA ARG A 118 27.90 -11.82 -3.58
C ARG A 118 29.17 -12.50 -3.04
N THR A 119 29.10 -13.04 -1.83
CA THR A 119 30.18 -13.81 -1.24
C THR A 119 30.02 -15.25 -1.71
N VAL A 120 30.59 -15.56 -2.87
CA VAL A 120 30.75 -16.94 -3.34
C VAL A 120 31.95 -17.52 -2.58
N PRO A 121 31.79 -18.61 -1.82
CA PRO A 121 32.91 -19.29 -1.14
C PRO A 121 34.00 -19.76 -2.11
#